data_AF-A0A969TFF0-F1
#
_entry.id   AF-A0A969TFF0-F1
#
_cell.length_a   1.000
_cell.length_b   1.000
_cell.length_c   1.000
_cell.angle_alpha   90.00
_cell.angle_beta   90.00
_cell.angle_gamma   90.00
#
_symmetry.space_group_name_H-M   'P 1'
#
loop_
_entity.id
_entity.type
_entity.pdbx_description
1 polymer ?
#
loop_
_entity_poly.entity_id
_entity_poly.type
_entity_poly.pdbx_seq_one_letter_code
_entity_poly.pdbx_strand_id
1 'polypeptide(L)'
;MLLREANMEGIKVQKMSHKAYEVVLRMGKNFSPTQIFPLVQNSKLKWVITANALKLKFEALPVTWYEDLVKEVEYLVPAKKEEKKLSKK
;
A
#
# COMPACT_ATOMS: atom_id res chain seq x y z
N MET A 1 2.95 12.99 4.90
CA MET A 1 2.73 11.76 5.71
C MET A 1 2.42 10.66 4.73
N LEU A 2 3.30 9.67 4.61
CA LEU A 2 3.35 8.70 3.51
C LEU A 2 2.00 8.06 3.16
N LEU A 3 1.21 7.63 4.16
CA LEU A 3 -0.10 7.02 3.91
C LEU A 3 -1.08 7.97 3.21
N ARG A 4 -1.07 9.25 3.56
CA ARG A 4 -1.91 10.25 2.89
C ARG A 4 -1.46 10.47 1.44
N GLU A 5 -0.15 10.46 1.20
CA GLU A 5 0.45 10.62 -0.13
C GLU A 5 0.12 9.41 -1.03
N ALA A 6 0.09 8.21 -0.47
CA ALA A 6 -0.35 6.99 -1.14
C ALA A 6 -1.88 6.85 -1.26
N ASN A 7 -2.66 7.87 -0.88
CA ASN A 7 -4.13 7.82 -0.85
C ASN A 7 -4.70 6.67 0.00
N MET A 8 -4.04 6.31 1.10
CA MET A 8 -4.50 5.29 2.05
C MET A 8 -5.29 5.92 3.19
N GLU A 9 -6.38 5.28 3.59
CA GLU A 9 -7.23 5.73 4.69
C GLU A 9 -6.67 5.32 6.05
N GLY A 10 -6.08 4.13 6.13
CA GLY A 10 -5.50 3.64 7.38
C GLY A 10 -4.95 2.24 7.29
N ILE A 11 -4.31 1.82 8.39
CA ILE A 11 -3.72 0.50 8.57
C ILE A 11 -4.42 -0.17 9.74
N LYS A 12 -4.83 -1.43 9.57
CA LYS A 12 -5.31 -2.28 10.65
C LYS A 12 -4.47 -3.53 10.71
N VAL A 13 -3.92 -3.83 11.88
CA VAL A 13 -3.31 -5.13 12.17
C VAL A 13 -4.33 -5.96 12.93
N GLN A 14 -4.59 -7.18 12.46
CA GLN A 14 -5.49 -8.11 13.13
C GLN A 14 -4.84 -9.46 13.33
N LYS A 15 -5.04 -10.04 14.51
CA LYS A 15 -4.60 -11.39 14.83
C LYS A 15 -5.65 -12.37 14.31
N MET A 16 -5.27 -13.22 13.38
CA MET A 16 -6.14 -14.23 12.77
C MET A 16 -6.17 -15.52 13.59
N SER A 17 -5.05 -15.86 14.24
CA SER A 17 -4.93 -17.02 15.14
C SER A 17 -3.80 -16.79 16.14
N HIS A 18 -3.51 -17.78 17.01
CA HIS A 18 -2.36 -17.72 17.92
C HIS A 18 -1.02 -17.47 17.20
N LYS A 19 -0.91 -17.88 15.92
CA LYS A 19 0.28 -17.77 15.06
C LYS A 19 -0.10 -17.27 13.68
N ALA A 20 -0.94 -16.25 13.58
CA ALA A 20 -1.21 -15.63 12.29
C ALA A 20 -1.69 -14.20 12.47
N TYR A 21 -1.15 -13.31 11.65
CA TYR A 21 -1.50 -11.89 11.63
C TYR A 21 -1.85 -11.49 10.20
N GLU A 22 -2.81 -10.61 10.07
CA GLU A 22 -3.16 -9.96 8.83
C GLU A 22 -3.00 -8.45 8.99
N VAL A 23 -2.22 -7.85 8.09
CA VAL A 23 -2.10 -6.40 7.98
C VAL A 23 -2.99 -5.96 6.82
N VAL A 24 -3.91 -5.05 7.10
CA VAL A 24 -4.89 -4.54 6.15
C VAL A 24 -4.66 -3.06 5.93
N LEU A 25 -4.28 -2.68 4.72
CA LEU A 25 -4.25 -1.29 4.28
C LEU A 25 -5.56 -0.95 3.58
N ARG A 26 -6.29 0.05 4.08
CA ARG A 26 -7.54 0.52 3.45
C ARG A 26 -7.24 1.58 2.39
N MET A 27 -7.75 1.36 1.20
CA MET A 27 -7.66 2.32 0.09
C MET A 27 -8.60 3.50 0.37
N GLY A 28 -8.09 4.72 0.26
CA GLY A 28 -8.90 5.93 0.39
C GLY A 28 -9.68 6.25 -0.87
N LYS A 29 -10.59 7.23 -0.78
CA LYS A 29 -11.47 7.64 -1.90
C LYS A 29 -10.72 8.07 -3.17
N ASN A 30 -9.51 8.62 -3.01
CA ASN A 30 -8.68 9.11 -4.13
C ASN A 30 -7.71 8.05 -4.66
N PHE A 31 -7.79 6.82 -4.18
CA PHE A 31 -6.93 5.74 -4.61
C PHE A 31 -7.34 5.27 -6.01
N SER A 32 -6.43 5.40 -6.98
CA SER A 32 -6.58 4.87 -8.34
C SER A 32 -6.13 3.41 -8.38
N PRO A 33 -6.88 2.48 -9.00
CA PRO A 33 -6.46 1.09 -9.17
C PRO A 33 -5.08 0.93 -9.83
N THR A 34 -4.70 1.87 -10.69
CA THR A 34 -3.38 1.86 -11.36
C THR A 34 -2.21 2.08 -10.41
N GLN A 35 -2.43 2.65 -9.21
CA GLN A 35 -1.40 2.81 -8.18
C GLN A 35 -0.88 1.48 -7.65
N ILE A 36 -1.60 0.38 -7.88
CA ILE A 36 -1.22 -0.96 -7.41
C ILE A 36 -0.13 -1.58 -8.29
N PHE A 37 0.02 -1.16 -9.55
CA PHE A 37 0.92 -1.82 -10.48
C PHE A 37 2.39 -1.81 -10.04
N PRO A 38 2.97 -0.69 -9.56
CA PRO A 38 4.35 -0.70 -9.08
C PRO A 38 4.51 -1.62 -7.86
N LEU A 39 3.51 -1.71 -6.98
CA LEU A 39 3.51 -2.64 -5.86
C LEU A 39 3.56 -4.09 -6.36
N VAL A 40 2.70 -4.47 -7.30
CA VAL A 40 2.67 -5.84 -7.83
C VAL A 40 3.95 -6.22 -8.58
N GLN A 41 4.61 -5.25 -9.22
CA GLN A 41 5.84 -5.50 -9.98
C GLN A 41 7.08 -5.59 -9.10
N ASN A 42 7.18 -4.78 -8.04
CA ASN A 42 8.42 -4.62 -7.28
C ASN A 42 8.38 -5.22 -5.87
N SER A 43 7.19 -5.50 -5.34
CA SER A 43 7.03 -6.07 -4.01
C SER A 43 7.62 -7.47 -3.92
N LYS A 44 8.30 -7.75 -2.80
CA LYS A 44 8.70 -9.11 -2.43
C LYS A 44 7.61 -9.84 -1.64
N LEU A 45 6.59 -9.12 -1.20
CA LEU A 45 5.51 -9.62 -0.37
C LEU A 45 4.30 -10.03 -1.21
N LYS A 46 3.59 -11.06 -0.75
CA LYS A 46 2.38 -11.56 -1.43
C LYS A 46 1.17 -10.79 -0.96
N TRP A 47 0.83 -9.75 -1.70
CA TRP A 47 -0.36 -8.93 -1.47
C TRP A 47 -1.64 -9.61 -1.98
N VAL A 48 -2.68 -9.59 -1.16
CA VAL A 48 -4.05 -9.90 -1.58
C VAL A 48 -4.78 -8.58 -1.83
N ILE A 49 -5.13 -8.35 -3.09
CA ILE A 49 -5.85 -7.16 -3.52
C ILE A 49 -7.36 -7.44 -3.45
N THR A 50 -8.08 -6.57 -2.75
CA THR A 50 -9.54 -6.61 -2.64
C THR A 50 -10.12 -5.30 -3.14
N ALA A 51 -11.45 -5.18 -3.20
CA ALA A 51 -12.11 -4.00 -3.76
C ALA A 51 -11.72 -2.67 -3.09
N ASN A 52 -11.43 -2.67 -1.78
CA ASN A 52 -11.14 -1.46 -1.01
C ASN A 52 -9.92 -1.59 -0.08
N ALA A 53 -9.15 -2.67 -0.21
CA ALA A 53 -8.03 -2.91 0.69
C ALA A 53 -6.95 -3.80 0.06
N LEU A 54 -5.73 -3.60 0.55
CA LEU A 54 -4.57 -4.45 0.31
C LEU A 54 -4.27 -5.21 1.60
N LYS A 55 -4.10 -6.53 1.51
CA LYS A 55 -3.87 -7.38 2.69
C LYS A 55 -2.57 -8.15 2.57
N LEU A 56 -1.84 -8.23 3.69
CA LEU A 56 -0.70 -9.11 3.88
C LEU A 56 -1.00 -10.09 5.00
N LYS A 57 -0.67 -11.36 4.78
CA LYS A 57 -0.78 -12.41 5.79
C LYS A 57 0.62 -12.85 6.22
N PHE A 58 0.79 -12.94 7.53
CA PHE A 58 2.02 -13.40 8.16
C PHE A 58 1.71 -14.55 9.11
N GLU A 59 2.50 -15.61 9.09
CA GLU A 59 2.43 -16.69 10.08
C GLU A 59 3.00 -16.24 11.44
N ALA A 60 3.97 -15.34 11.43
CA ALA A 60 4.39 -14.61 12.62
C ALA A 60 4.64 -13.17 12.20
N LEU A 61 4.17 -12.20 12.99
CA LEU A 61 4.41 -10.79 12.68
C LEU A 61 5.89 -10.48 12.99
N PRO A 62 6.75 -10.27 11.98
CA PRO A 62 8.16 -10.00 12.22
C PRO A 62 8.31 -8.65 12.92
N VAL A 63 9.36 -8.44 13.72
CA VAL A 63 9.59 -7.15 14.39
C VAL A 63 9.73 -6.00 13.39
N THR A 64 10.26 -6.28 12.19
CA THR A 64 10.44 -5.33 11.09
C THR A 64 9.18 -5.05 10.27
N TRP A 65 8.03 -5.66 10.61
CA TRP A 65 6.83 -5.62 9.77
C TRP A 65 6.42 -4.20 9.36
N TYR A 66 6.56 -3.24 10.28
CA TYR A 66 6.17 -1.86 10.04
C TYR A 66 7.13 -1.16 9.08
N GLU A 67 8.43 -1.36 9.23
CA GLU A 67 9.44 -0.79 8.34
C GLU A 67 9.33 -1.36 6.93
N ASP A 68 9.13 -2.67 6.83
CA ASP A 68 8.93 -3.34 5.54
C ASP A 68 7.63 -2.86 4.88
N LEU A 69 6.56 -2.69 5.64
CA LEU A 69 5.30 -2.14 5.15
C LEU A 69 5.46 -0.70 4.64
N VAL A 70 6.22 0.14 5.34
CA VAL A 70 6.46 1.52 4.92
C VAL A 70 7.15 1.57 3.56
N LYS A 71 8.21 0.77 3.34
CA LYS A 71 8.89 0.66 2.05
C LYS A 71 7.95 0.21 0.94
N GLU A 72 7.07 -0.73 1.24
CA GLU A 72 6.07 -1.23 0.28
C GLU A 72 5.02 -0.16 -0.08
N VAL A 73 4.62 0.67 0.89
CA VAL A 73 3.69 1.78 0.65
C VAL A 73 4.28 2.86 -0.26
N GLU A 74 5.61 2.98 -0.35
CA GLU A 74 6.26 3.90 -1.30
C GLU A 74 5.89 3.57 -2.76
N TYR A 75 5.72 2.28 -3.10
CA TYR A 75 5.27 1.87 -4.42
C TYR A 75 3.83 2.27 -4.76
N LEU A 76 3.03 2.61 -3.74
CA LEU A 76 1.65 3.05 -3.89
C LEU A 76 1.51 4.56 -4.05
N VAL A 77 2.58 5.32 -3.82
CA VAL A 77 2.58 6.77 -4.05
C VAL A 77 2.38 7.01 -5.55
N PRO A 78 1.33 7.75 -5.94
CA PRO A 78 1.08 8.00 -7.35
C PRO A 78 2.28 8.78 -7.91
N ALA A 79 2.75 8.39 -9.10
CA ALA A 79 3.75 9.19 -9.81
C ALA A 79 3.21 10.62 -9.89
N LYS A 80 3.93 11.59 -9.30
CA LYS A 80 3.56 13.00 -9.42
C LYS A 80 3.44 13.27 -10.92
N LYS A 81 2.23 13.57 -11.38
CA LYS A 81 2.03 14.06 -12.74
C LYS A 81 2.94 15.28 -12.84
N GLU A 82 4.03 15.16 -13.61
CA GLU A 82 4.64 16.35 -14.16
C GLU A 82 3.51 17.07 -14.87
N GLU A 83 3.06 18.18 -14.28
CA GLU A 83 2.23 19.13 -14.96
C GLU A 83 2.98 19.44 -16.24
N LYS A 84 2.47 18.93 -17.37
CA LYS A 84 2.85 19.40 -18.68
C LYS A 84 2.75 20.92 -18.61
N LYS A 85 3.90 21.59 -18.50
CA LYS A 85 4.10 22.91 -19.10
C LYS A 85 3.89 22.72 -20.61
N LEU A 86 2.66 22.47 -21.04
CA LEU A 86 2.18 22.98 -22.30
C LEU A 86 2.08 24.48 -22.07
N SER A 87 3.25 25.12 -22.15
CA SER A 87 3.33 26.54 -22.42
C SER A 87 2.54 26.74 -23.70
N LYS A 88 1.36 27.33 -23.57
CA LYS A 88 0.72 28.08 -24.64
C LYS A 88 1.80 28.97 -25.28
N LYS A 89 2.16 28.67 -26.53
CA LYS A 89 2.34 29.65 -27.61
C LYS A 89 2.69 28.93 -28.90
#